data_AF-A0A7S1IG67-F1
#
_entry.id   AF-A0A7S1IG67-F1
#
_cell.length_a   1.000
_cell.length_b   1.000
_cell.length_c   1.000
_cell.angle_alpha   90.00
_cell.angle_beta   90.00
_cell.angle_gamma   90.00
#
_symmetry.space_group_name_H-M   'P 1'
#
loop_
_entity.id
_entity.type
_entity.pdbx_description
1 polymer ?
#
loop_
_entity_poly.entity_id
_entity_poly.type
_entity_poly.pdbx_seq_one_letter_code
_entity_poly.pdbx_strand_id
1 'polypeptide(L)'
;EMFREMLEQSNGSPFDDIIVAVGSGGTAAGIALAVHLAKVPAKVHAVAVCNNAKYFYDEIQGYLDELDLTLIATDLLDIIDGHQGIGYAKSTQAELQAIIAVAQETGIVLDPTYAGKAFCGLAKELHANPQRFQGSRILFIHTGGVFSLWDKQMQLAPLLAGVDNVRPL
;
A
#
# COMPACT_ATOMS: atom_id res chain seq x y z
N GLU A 1 -13.45 -12.33 -6.30
CA GLU A 1 -13.83 -12.61 -4.90
C GLU A 1 -13.46 -11.50 -3.92
N MET A 2 -12.17 -11.20 -3.70
CA MET A 2 -11.74 -10.10 -2.80
C MET A 2 -12.51 -8.78 -2.99
N PHE A 3 -12.62 -8.31 -4.23
CA PHE A 3 -13.33 -7.05 -4.53
C PHE A 3 -14.85 -7.14 -4.26
N ARG A 4 -15.47 -8.30 -4.50
CA ARG A 4 -16.88 -8.55 -4.21
C ARG A 4 -17.13 -8.43 -2.71
N GLU A 5 -16.31 -9.11 -1.90
CA GLU A 5 -16.37 -9.03 -0.44
C GLU A 5 -16.18 -7.59 0.06
N MET A 6 -15.23 -6.85 -0.53
CA MET A 6 -15.00 -5.45 -0.20
C MET A 6 -16.23 -4.57 -0.46
N LEU A 7 -16.95 -4.77 -1.57
CA LEU A 7 -18.19 -4.04 -1.84
C LEU A 7 -19.31 -4.41 -0.87
N GLU A 8 -19.43 -5.69 -0.51
CA GLU A 8 -20.46 -6.15 0.42
C GLU A 8 -20.25 -5.60 1.83
N GLN A 9 -19.01 -5.66 2.33
CA GLN A 9 -18.66 -5.13 3.65
C GLN A 9 -18.82 -3.61 3.75
N SER A 10 -18.77 -2.93 2.61
CA SER A 10 -18.79 -1.48 2.54
C SER A 10 -20.13 -0.90 2.07
N ASN A 11 -21.16 -1.74 1.86
CA ASN A 11 -22.46 -1.34 1.31
C ASN A 11 -22.37 -0.61 -0.04
N GLY A 12 -21.52 -1.09 -0.96
CA GLY A 12 -21.42 -0.57 -2.33
C GLY A 12 -20.28 0.42 -2.60
N SER A 13 -19.27 0.47 -1.72
CA SER A 13 -18.07 1.34 -1.74
C SER A 13 -18.29 2.80 -1.32
N PRO A 14 -18.02 3.15 -0.05
CA PRO A 14 -18.01 4.50 0.48
C PRO A 14 -16.61 5.12 0.46
N PHE A 15 -15.67 4.55 -0.30
CA PHE A 15 -14.27 5.00 -0.39
C PHE A 15 -14.02 5.65 -1.75
N ASP A 16 -13.27 6.74 -1.73
CA ASP A 16 -12.90 7.51 -2.93
C ASP A 16 -11.54 7.05 -3.48
N ASP A 17 -10.64 6.60 -2.60
CA ASP A 17 -9.28 6.21 -2.93
C ASP A 17 -8.91 4.89 -2.26
N ILE A 18 -8.40 3.94 -3.04
CA ILE A 18 -7.92 2.63 -2.59
C ILE A 18 -6.40 2.62 -2.73
N ILE A 19 -5.69 2.40 -1.63
CA ILE A 19 -4.23 2.39 -1.57
C ILE A 19 -3.75 0.97 -1.35
N VAL A 20 -2.80 0.50 -2.17
CA VAL A 20 -2.20 -0.83 -2.06
C VAL A 20 -0.71 -0.77 -2.36
N ALA A 21 0.09 -1.63 -1.72
CA ALA A 21 1.50 -1.80 -2.07
C ALA A 21 1.64 -2.41 -3.46
N VAL A 22 2.63 -1.98 -4.26
CA VAL A 22 3.00 -2.63 -5.52
C VAL A 22 4.47 -3.07 -5.53
N GLY A 23 4.67 -4.36 -5.81
CA GLY A 23 5.98 -5.00 -5.92
C GLY A 23 6.14 -5.90 -7.15
N SER A 24 5.21 -6.82 -7.42
CA SER A 24 5.14 -7.54 -8.71
C SER A 24 4.09 -6.98 -9.67
N GLY A 25 3.13 -6.18 -9.18
CA GLY A 25 2.06 -5.61 -10.01
C GLY A 25 0.73 -6.36 -9.91
N GLY A 26 0.74 -7.70 -9.73
CA GLY A 26 -0.47 -8.52 -9.85
C GLY A 26 -1.64 -8.12 -8.94
N THR A 27 -1.37 -7.82 -7.66
CA THR A 27 -2.42 -7.38 -6.72
C THR A 27 -3.01 -6.04 -7.14
N ALA A 28 -2.18 -5.06 -7.51
CA ALA A 28 -2.62 -3.75 -7.94
C ALA A 28 -3.42 -3.83 -9.25
N ALA A 29 -2.95 -4.62 -10.23
CA ALA A 29 -3.65 -4.88 -11.49
C ALA A 29 -5.04 -5.49 -11.26
N GLY A 30 -5.12 -6.54 -10.42
CA GLY A 30 -6.39 -7.23 -10.14
C GLY A 30 -7.41 -6.32 -9.45
N ILE A 31 -6.97 -5.47 -8.51
CA ILE A 31 -7.84 -4.50 -7.83
C ILE A 31 -8.31 -3.43 -8.82
N ALA A 32 -7.39 -2.84 -9.60
CA ALA A 32 -7.71 -1.80 -10.58
C ALA A 32 -8.70 -2.30 -11.64
N LEU A 33 -8.47 -3.52 -12.17
CA LEU A 33 -9.38 -4.16 -13.10
C LEU A 33 -10.75 -4.43 -12.47
N ALA A 34 -10.80 -4.89 -11.23
CA ALA A 34 -12.07 -5.16 -10.54
C ALA A 34 -12.88 -3.89 -10.28
N VAL A 35 -12.23 -2.81 -9.84
CA VAL A 35 -12.84 -1.47 -9.67
C VAL A 35 -13.44 -0.99 -11.00
N HIS A 36 -12.66 -1.08 -12.08
CA HIS A 36 -13.08 -0.67 -13.41
C HIS A 36 -14.30 -1.46 -13.90
N LEU A 37 -14.23 -2.80 -13.86
CA LEU A 37 -15.30 -3.67 -14.34
C LEU A 37 -16.60 -3.51 -13.53
N ALA A 38 -16.49 -3.29 -12.23
CA ALA A 38 -17.64 -3.04 -11.37
C ALA A 38 -18.15 -1.59 -11.42
N LYS A 39 -17.49 -0.71 -12.17
CA LYS A 39 -17.84 0.72 -12.32
C LYS A 39 -17.95 1.44 -10.98
N VAL A 40 -17.07 1.10 -10.05
CA VAL A 40 -17.03 1.73 -8.74
C VAL A 40 -16.28 3.06 -8.88
N PRO A 41 -16.84 4.18 -8.38
CA PRO A 41 -16.25 5.52 -8.56
C PRO A 41 -15.08 5.76 -7.58
N ALA A 42 -14.20 4.78 -7.41
CA ALA A 42 -13.00 4.86 -6.58
C ALA A 42 -11.76 4.87 -7.46
N LYS A 43 -10.71 5.57 -7.03
CA LYS A 43 -9.40 5.58 -7.68
C LYS A 43 -8.47 4.59 -6.99
N VAL A 44 -7.69 3.84 -7.77
CA VAL A 44 -6.68 2.94 -7.22
C VAL A 44 -5.32 3.61 -7.31
N HIS A 45 -4.59 3.62 -6.19
CA HIS A 45 -3.22 4.12 -6.10
C HIS A 45 -2.32 3.02 -5.57
N ALA A 46 -1.33 2.66 -6.37
CA ALA A 46 -0.36 1.64 -6.05
C ALA A 46 0.94 2.29 -5.57
N VAL A 47 1.29 2.09 -4.29
CA VAL A 47 2.51 2.65 -3.70
C VAL A 47 3.68 1.72 -3.96
N ALA A 48 4.64 2.20 -4.75
CA ALA A 48 5.82 1.45 -5.16
C ALA A 48 6.73 1.17 -3.96
N VAL A 49 6.97 -0.11 -3.69
CA VAL A 49 7.89 -0.55 -2.61
C VAL A 49 9.32 -0.80 -3.12
N CYS A 50 9.48 -0.78 -4.45
CA CYS A 50 10.72 -0.86 -5.20
C CYS A 50 10.54 -0.10 -6.53
N ASN A 51 11.45 -0.25 -7.50
CA ASN A 51 11.35 0.27 -8.88
C ASN A 51 10.69 1.66 -9.04
N ASN A 52 10.06 1.95 -10.17
CA ASN A 52 9.45 3.25 -10.49
C ASN A 52 8.12 3.05 -11.23
N ALA A 53 7.39 4.14 -11.43
CA ALA A 53 6.08 4.13 -12.07
C ALA A 53 6.10 3.48 -13.46
N LYS A 54 7.09 3.80 -14.29
CA LYS A 54 7.20 3.23 -15.63
C LYS A 54 7.30 1.71 -15.59
N TYR A 55 8.17 1.17 -14.74
CA TYR A 55 8.32 -0.27 -14.58
C TYR A 55 6.99 -0.94 -14.22
N PHE A 56 6.25 -0.39 -13.26
CA PHE A 56 4.98 -0.97 -12.84
C PHE A 56 3.85 -0.81 -13.86
N TYR A 57 3.81 0.30 -14.60
CA TYR A 57 2.88 0.42 -15.72
C TYR A 57 3.17 -0.63 -16.79
N ASP A 58 4.44 -0.87 -17.14
CA ASP A 58 4.82 -1.88 -18.12
C ASP A 58 4.43 -3.30 -17.64
N GLU A 59 4.73 -3.66 -16.38
CA GLU A 59 4.35 -4.97 -15.80
C GLU A 59 2.84 -5.17 -15.76
N ILE A 60 2.08 -4.16 -15.33
CA ILE A 60 0.62 -4.24 -15.25
C ILE A 60 0.02 -4.30 -16.65
N GLN A 61 0.56 -3.55 -17.61
CA GLN A 61 0.12 -3.64 -19.01
C GLN A 61 0.35 -5.06 -19.55
N GLY A 62 1.47 -5.70 -19.22
CA GLY A 62 1.73 -7.09 -19.56
C GLY A 62 0.63 -8.05 -19.08
N TYR A 63 0.13 -7.88 -17.84
CA TYR A 63 -1.00 -8.68 -17.35
C TYR A 63 -2.30 -8.41 -18.10
N LEU A 64 -2.56 -7.16 -18.52
CA LEU A 64 -3.76 -6.83 -19.31
C LEU A 64 -3.67 -7.44 -20.71
N ASP A 65 -2.50 -7.37 -21.33
CA ASP A 65 -2.24 -7.91 -22.67
C ASP A 65 -2.34 -9.45 -22.66
N GLU A 66 -1.81 -10.13 -21.64
CA GLU A 66 -1.94 -11.58 -21.46
C GLU A 66 -3.41 -12.05 -21.31
N LEU A 67 -4.29 -11.15 -20.86
CA LEU A 67 -5.72 -11.40 -20.71
C LEU A 67 -6.53 -10.95 -21.93
N ASP A 68 -5.87 -10.53 -23.02
CA ASP A 68 -6.48 -9.98 -24.23
C ASP A 68 -7.42 -8.78 -23.96
N LEU A 69 -7.12 -7.98 -22.92
CA LEU A 69 -7.93 -6.82 -22.55
C LEU A 69 -7.45 -5.57 -23.28
N THR A 70 -8.35 -4.89 -24.01
CA THR A 70 -8.05 -3.60 -24.66
C THR A 70 -8.15 -2.43 -23.69
N LEU A 71 -7.48 -2.55 -22.54
CA LEU A 71 -7.40 -1.53 -21.48
C LEU A 71 -5.95 -1.04 -21.33
N ILE A 72 -5.79 0.21 -20.90
CA ILE A 72 -4.49 0.82 -20.68
C ILE A 72 -4.24 0.96 -19.18
N ALA A 73 -3.10 0.48 -18.69
CA ALA A 73 -2.78 0.47 -17.26
C ALA A 73 -2.90 1.87 -16.63
N THR A 74 -2.41 2.92 -17.28
CA THR A 74 -2.47 4.31 -16.77
C THR A 74 -3.90 4.86 -16.63
N ASP A 75 -4.89 4.25 -17.28
CA ASP A 75 -6.30 4.64 -17.15
C ASP A 75 -6.98 3.93 -15.97
N LEU A 76 -6.38 2.85 -15.44
CA LEU A 76 -6.97 2.00 -14.39
C LEU A 76 -6.48 2.37 -12.99
N LEU A 77 -5.23 2.82 -12.86
CA LEU A 77 -4.63 3.15 -11.58
C LEU A 77 -3.49 4.17 -11.71
N ASP A 78 -3.17 4.82 -10.61
CA ASP A 78 -1.97 5.63 -10.47
C ASP A 78 -0.87 4.88 -9.70
N ILE A 79 0.40 5.11 -10.05
CA ILE A 79 1.56 4.63 -9.29
C ILE A 79 2.18 5.79 -8.49
N ILE A 80 2.22 5.63 -7.17
CA ILE A 80 2.94 6.53 -6.26
C ILE A 80 4.35 5.95 -6.05
N ASP A 81 5.35 6.53 -6.71
CA ASP A 81 6.76 6.15 -6.58
C ASP A 81 7.62 7.26 -5.92
N GLY A 82 8.93 7.02 -5.81
CA GLY A 82 9.87 7.95 -5.18
C GLY A 82 9.97 7.81 -3.65
N HIS A 83 9.12 6.98 -3.04
CA HIS A 83 9.07 6.76 -1.58
C HIS A 83 9.62 5.40 -1.12
N GLN A 84 10.15 4.57 -2.03
CA GLN A 84 10.66 3.21 -1.76
C GLN A 84 11.87 3.13 -0.78
N GLY A 85 12.42 4.27 -0.37
CA GLY A 85 13.55 4.34 0.56
C GLY A 85 14.82 3.73 -0.03
N ILE A 86 15.49 2.87 0.73
CA ILE A 86 16.75 2.22 0.32
C ILE A 86 16.54 0.95 -0.51
N GLY A 87 15.34 0.76 -1.06
CA GLY A 87 14.99 -0.32 -1.98
C GLY A 87 14.30 -1.53 -1.34
N TYR A 88 14.08 -2.55 -2.18
CA TYR A 88 13.29 -3.74 -1.84
C TYR A 88 13.84 -4.46 -0.61
N ALA A 89 12.94 -4.83 0.31
CA ALA A 89 13.23 -5.56 1.56
C ALA A 89 14.31 -4.90 2.46
N LYS A 90 14.64 -3.63 2.23
CA LYS A 90 15.59 -2.85 3.04
C LYS A 90 14.85 -1.71 3.71
N SER A 91 15.16 -1.46 4.98
CA SER A 91 14.46 -0.47 5.79
C SER A 91 15.47 0.47 6.44
N THR A 92 15.16 1.76 6.35
CA THR A 92 15.77 2.82 7.15
C THR A 92 15.24 2.77 8.58
N GLN A 93 15.98 3.36 9.52
CA GLN A 93 15.53 3.49 10.90
C GLN A 93 14.21 4.27 11.01
N ALA A 94 14.03 5.31 10.20
CA ALA A 94 12.80 6.12 10.18
C ALA A 94 11.58 5.31 9.70
N GLU A 95 11.72 4.47 8.68
CA GLU A 95 10.64 3.57 8.23
C GLU A 95 10.25 2.58 9.34
N LEU A 96 11.23 2.01 10.05
CA LEU A 96 10.96 1.08 11.16
C LEU A 96 10.28 1.80 12.35
N GLN A 97 10.68 3.03 12.66
CA GLN A 97 10.03 3.84 13.69
C GLN A 97 8.59 4.19 13.33
N ALA A 98 8.31 4.51 12.06
CA ALA A 98 6.95 4.76 11.59
C ALA A 98 6.06 3.51 11.73
N ILE A 99 6.58 2.33 11.39
CA ILE A 99 5.86 1.06 11.57
C ILE A 99 5.55 0.80 13.04
N ILE A 100 6.52 1.06 13.94
CA ILE A 100 6.31 0.93 15.39
C ILE A 100 5.22 1.90 15.87
N ALA A 101 5.26 3.16 15.43
CA ALA A 101 4.25 4.16 15.80
C ALA A 101 2.84 3.76 15.36
N VAL A 102 2.67 3.27 14.14
CA VAL A 102 1.38 2.74 13.65
C VAL A 102 0.89 1.60 14.56
N ALA A 103 1.77 0.66 14.90
CA ALA A 103 1.40 -0.44 15.78
C ALA A 103 1.00 0.03 17.18
N GLN A 104 1.70 1.03 17.75
CA GLN A 104 1.37 1.58 19.06
C GLN A 104 0.05 2.36 19.06
N GLU A 105 -0.24 3.12 18.02
CA GLU A 105 -1.42 3.98 17.94
C GLU A 105 -2.69 3.21 17.56
N THR A 106 -2.55 2.18 16.73
CA THR A 106 -3.71 1.52 16.09
C THR A 106 -3.86 0.04 16.49
N GLY A 107 -2.83 -0.58 17.05
CA GLY A 107 -2.75 -2.03 17.24
C GLY A 107 -2.51 -2.83 15.96
N ILE A 108 -2.36 -2.17 14.80
CA ILE A 108 -2.13 -2.81 13.50
C ILE A 108 -0.64 -2.89 13.23
N VAL A 109 -0.14 -4.11 12.98
CA VAL A 109 1.27 -4.36 12.72
C VAL A 109 1.54 -4.42 11.22
N LEU A 110 2.26 -3.43 10.70
CA LEU A 110 2.71 -3.38 9.31
C LEU A 110 4.07 -4.06 9.12
N ASP A 111 4.26 -4.72 7.98
CA ASP A 111 5.54 -5.34 7.67
C ASP A 111 6.55 -4.35 7.05
N PRO A 112 7.86 -4.52 7.28
CA PRO A 112 8.90 -3.60 6.81
C PRO A 112 9.22 -3.69 5.31
N THR A 113 8.65 -4.67 4.59
CA THR A 113 8.94 -4.90 3.17
C THR A 113 7.86 -4.34 2.25
N TYR A 114 6.58 -4.49 2.61
CA TYR A 114 5.46 -4.09 1.76
C TYR A 114 4.54 -3.07 2.42
N ALA A 115 3.68 -3.50 3.36
CA ALA A 115 2.61 -2.69 3.93
C ALA A 115 3.16 -1.46 4.67
N GLY A 116 4.27 -1.62 5.40
CA GLY A 116 4.93 -0.51 6.09
C GLY A 116 5.53 0.50 5.13
N LYS A 117 6.14 0.05 4.02
CA LYS A 117 6.64 0.96 2.97
C LYS A 117 5.51 1.69 2.26
N ALA A 118 4.44 0.98 1.91
CA ALA A 118 3.27 1.59 1.28
C ALA A 118 2.62 2.64 2.20
N PHE A 119 2.51 2.35 3.49
CA PHE A 119 2.02 3.32 4.48
C PHE A 119 2.95 4.53 4.59
N CYS A 120 4.26 4.32 4.71
CA CYS A 120 5.23 5.41 4.75
C CYS A 120 5.17 6.28 3.48
N GLY A 121 5.02 5.65 2.30
CA GLY A 121 4.87 6.34 1.04
C GLY A 121 3.57 7.16 0.98
N LEU A 122 2.45 6.58 1.40
CA LEU A 122 1.18 7.31 1.51
C LEU A 122 1.29 8.51 2.47
N ALA A 123 1.91 8.34 3.63
CA ALA A 123 2.08 9.42 4.60
C ALA A 123 2.94 10.57 4.04
N LYS A 124 4.03 10.25 3.32
CA LYS A 124 4.86 11.25 2.64
C LYS A 124 4.10 11.95 1.52
N GLU A 125 3.31 11.20 0.75
CA GLU A 125 2.50 11.74 -0.34
C GLU A 125 1.41 12.69 0.18
N LEU A 126 0.71 12.31 1.25
CA LEU A 126 -0.27 13.16 1.92
C LEU A 126 0.36 14.47 2.43
N HIS A 127 1.60 14.41 2.92
CA HIS A 127 2.31 15.59 3.39
C HIS A 127 2.79 16.48 2.24
N ALA A 128 3.35 15.89 1.18
CA ALA A 128 3.89 16.63 0.04
C ALA A 128 2.78 17.22 -0.85
N ASN A 129 1.65 16.50 -0.98
CA ASN A 129 0.55 16.84 -1.88
C ASN A 129 -0.79 16.84 -1.11
N PRO A 130 -1.01 17.76 -0.16
CA PRO A 130 -2.17 17.74 0.74
C PRO A 130 -3.53 17.86 0.04
N GLN A 131 -3.56 18.42 -1.18
CA GLN A 131 -4.78 18.55 -1.99
C GLN A 131 -5.20 17.24 -2.66
N ARG A 132 -4.27 16.29 -2.84
CA ARG A 132 -4.47 15.09 -3.67
C ARG A 132 -5.58 14.18 -3.14
N PHE A 133 -5.70 14.09 -1.82
CA PHE A 133 -6.68 13.23 -1.13
C PHE A 133 -7.59 14.06 -0.21
N GLN A 134 -7.69 15.37 -0.42
CA GLN A 134 -8.44 16.25 0.47
C GLN A 134 -9.93 15.91 0.44
N GLY A 135 -10.50 15.55 1.58
CA GLY A 135 -11.91 15.17 1.71
C GLY A 135 -12.22 13.73 1.28
N SER A 136 -11.23 12.99 0.77
CA SER A 136 -11.38 11.60 0.37
C SER A 136 -11.44 10.65 1.57
N ARG A 137 -12.28 9.62 1.45
CA ARG A 137 -12.24 8.44 2.32
C ARG A 137 -11.29 7.41 1.73
N ILE A 138 -10.16 7.22 2.39
CA ILE A 138 -9.09 6.32 1.93
C ILE A 138 -9.28 4.92 2.50
N LEU A 139 -9.26 3.89 1.65
CA LEU A 139 -9.11 2.49 2.02
C LEU A 139 -7.66 2.04 1.81
N PHE A 140 -6.93 1.75 2.89
CA PHE A 140 -5.59 1.17 2.82
C PHE A 140 -5.66 -0.36 2.89
N ILE A 141 -5.16 -1.06 1.87
CA ILE A 141 -5.18 -2.52 1.80
C ILE A 141 -3.93 -3.08 2.49
N HIS A 142 -4.12 -3.60 3.70
CA HIS A 142 -3.09 -4.31 4.44
C HIS A 142 -2.88 -5.73 3.87
N THR A 143 -1.89 -5.91 3.01
CA THR A 143 -1.62 -7.19 2.33
C THR A 143 -0.92 -8.26 3.17
N GLY A 144 -0.59 -7.98 4.43
CA GLY A 144 -0.02 -8.96 5.37
C GLY A 144 1.49 -8.78 5.53
N GLY A 145 2.26 -9.87 5.40
CA GLY A 145 3.73 -9.83 5.39
C GLY A 145 4.41 -9.80 6.76
N VAL A 146 3.65 -9.91 7.86
CA VAL A 146 4.12 -9.73 9.25
C VAL A 146 5.38 -10.53 9.60
N PHE A 147 5.59 -11.71 9.00
CA PHE A 147 6.78 -12.52 9.25
C PHE A 147 8.09 -11.85 8.81
N SER A 148 8.06 -10.89 7.88
CA SER A 148 9.28 -10.15 7.50
C SER A 148 9.82 -9.24 8.62
N LEU A 149 9.10 -9.10 9.74
CA LEU A 149 9.65 -8.50 10.96
C LEU A 149 10.82 -9.31 11.52
N TRP A 150 10.84 -10.64 11.36
CA TRP A 150 11.95 -11.48 11.84
C TRP A 150 13.26 -11.16 11.11
N ASP A 151 13.19 -10.83 9.82
CA ASP A 151 14.35 -10.42 9.03
C ASP A 151 14.94 -9.09 9.53
N LYS A 152 14.15 -8.30 10.27
CA LYS A 152 14.50 -7.00 10.84
C LYS A 152 14.72 -7.04 12.35
N GLN A 153 14.71 -8.21 12.99
CA GLN A 153 14.76 -8.33 14.45
C GLN A 153 15.91 -7.54 15.09
N MET A 154 17.11 -7.58 14.50
CA MET A 154 18.30 -6.88 15.03
C MET A 154 18.19 -5.36 14.91
N GLN A 155 17.44 -4.87 13.91
CA GLN A 155 17.18 -3.45 13.71
C GLN A 155 16.02 -2.96 14.58
N LEU A 156 15.03 -3.83 14.84
CA LEU A 156 13.83 -3.52 15.61
C LEU A 156 14.06 -3.60 17.12
N ALA A 157 14.82 -4.58 17.61
CA ALA A 157 15.09 -4.78 19.04
C ALA A 157 15.53 -3.50 19.78
N PRO A 158 16.54 -2.73 19.31
CA PRO A 158 16.94 -1.50 19.99
C PRO A 158 15.87 -0.39 19.94
N LEU A 159 15.03 -0.35 18.90
CA LEU A 159 13.96 0.63 18.77
C LEU A 159 12.79 0.33 19.72
N LEU A 160 12.50 -0.95 19.93
CA LEU A 160 11.46 -1.42 20.85
C LEU A 160 11.87 -1.30 22.32
N ALA A 161 13.17 -1.35 22.64
CA ALA A 161 13.66 -1.18 24.00
C ALA A 161 13.35 0.21 24.60
N GLY A 162 13.12 1.22 23.75
CA GLY A 162 12.71 2.56 24.15
C GLY A 162 11.19 2.79 24.14
N VAL A 163 10.41 1.75 23.80
CA VAL A 163 8.94 1.80 23.86
C VAL A 163 8.52 1.41 25.27
N ASP A 164 8.11 2.40 26.08
CA ASP A 164 7.53 2.14 27.39
C ASP A 164 6.39 1.14 27.25
N ASN A 165 6.39 0.12 28.13
CA ASN A 165 5.41 -0.96 28.16
C ASN A 165 4.01 -0.40 27.92
N VAL A 166 3.36 -0.92 26.88
CA VAL A 166 1.96 -0.64 26.51
C VAL A 166 1.15 -0.53 27.79
N ARG A 167 0.54 0.64 28.03
CA ARG A 167 -0.38 0.82 29.16
C ARG A 167 -1.37 -0.35 29.10
N PRO A 168 -1.51 -1.16 30.16
CA PRO A 168 -2.55 -2.18 30.18
C PRO A 168 -3.88 -1.46 29.95
N LEU A 169 -4.69 -2.04 29.04
CA LEU A 169 -6.06 -1.61 28.77
C LEU A 169 -6.89 -1.55 30.07
#